data_AF-R4HHU1-F1
#
_entry.id   AF-R4HHU1-F1
#
_cell.length_a   1.000
_cell.length_b   1.000
_cell.length_c   1.000
_cell.angle_alpha   90.00
_cell.angle_beta   90.00
_cell.angle_gamma   90.00
#
_symmetry.space_group_name_H-M   'P 1'
#
loop_
_entity.id
_entity.type
_entity.pdbx_description
1 polymer ?
#
loop_
_entity_poly.entity_id
_entity_poly.type
_entity_poly.pdbx_seq_one_letter_code
_entity_poly.pdbx_strand_id
1 'polypeptide(L)'
;AWPLTAMWYISTLAETNRAPFDLTEGESELVSGFNVEYAGGPFALFFLAEYANILLMNTLSTVLFLGASHIPAFPELTAMNLMTKAALLSVVFLWVRASYPRFRYDQLMHLVWKSFLPLTLALVLWHLALPIALAGLPPQL
;
A
#
# COMPACT_ATOMS: atom_id res chain seq x y z
N ALA A 1 0.55 9.41 -13.74
CA ALA A 1 0.73 9.16 -12.29
C ALA A 1 -0.52 8.54 -11.66
N TRP A 2 -1.69 9.18 -11.71
CA TRP A 2 -2.90 8.73 -10.98
C TRP A 2 -3.31 7.25 -11.14
N PRO A 3 -3.25 6.62 -12.34
CA PRO A 3 -3.58 5.20 -12.46
C PRO A 3 -2.60 4.29 -11.71
N LEU A 4 -1.32 4.68 -11.70
CA LEU A 4 -0.26 3.92 -11.04
C LEU A 4 -0.32 4.09 -9.52
N THR A 5 -0.71 5.28 -9.04
CA THR A 5 -0.91 5.54 -7.61
C THR A 5 -2.06 4.72 -7.05
N ALA A 6 -3.18 4.63 -7.78
CA ALA A 6 -4.34 3.85 -7.37
C ALA A 6 -4.05 2.34 -7.33
N MET A 7 -3.39 1.80 -8.37
CA MET A 7 -2.97 0.40 -8.38
C MET A 7 -1.98 0.10 -7.26
N TRP A 8 -0.99 0.96 -7.05
CA TRP A 8 -0.03 0.83 -5.96
C TRP A 8 -0.72 0.77 -4.60
N TYR A 9 -1.66 1.68 -4.35
CA TYR A 9 -2.37 1.71 -3.08
C TYR A 9 -3.18 0.42 -2.85
N ILE A 10 -3.84 -0.10 -3.89
CA ILE A 10 -4.56 -1.38 -3.81
C ILE A 10 -3.58 -2.55 -3.58
N SER A 11 -2.38 -2.54 -4.18
CA SER A 11 -1.37 -3.57 -3.88
C SER A 11 -0.83 -3.49 -2.46
N THR A 12 -0.66 -2.30 -1.88
CA THR A 12 -0.24 -2.16 -0.47
C THR A 12 -1.31 -2.67 0.51
N LEU A 13 -2.60 -2.51 0.16
CA LEU A 13 -3.71 -3.11 0.91
C LEU A 13 -3.66 -4.65 0.86
N ALA A 14 -3.32 -5.22 -0.29
CA ALA A 14 -3.18 -6.66 -0.44
C ALA A 14 -1.94 -7.20 0.31
N GLU A 15 -0.81 -6.50 0.27
CA GLU A 15 0.43 -6.91 0.94
C GLU A 15 0.32 -6.89 2.48
N THR A 16 -0.43 -5.92 3.03
CA THR A 16 -0.68 -5.82 4.47
C THR A 16 -1.76 -6.81 4.95
N ASN A 17 -2.24 -7.72 4.09
CA ASN A 17 -3.25 -8.73 4.38
C ASN A 17 -4.50 -8.16 5.08
N ARG A 18 -4.88 -6.91 4.77
CA ARG A 18 -5.98 -6.23 5.46
C ARG A 18 -7.24 -6.23 4.62
N ALA A 19 -8.40 -6.27 5.30
CA ALA A 19 -9.70 -6.33 4.63
C ALA A 19 -9.82 -5.16 3.64
N PRO A 20 -10.16 -5.44 2.37
CA PRO A 20 -10.88 -6.62 1.87
C PRO A 20 -10.03 -7.84 1.43
N PHE A 21 -8.70 -7.81 1.56
CA PHE A 21 -7.78 -8.90 1.17
C PHE A 21 -7.28 -9.75 2.36
N ASP A 22 -8.01 -9.72 3.47
CA ASP A 22 -7.73 -10.44 4.71
C ASP A 22 -8.12 -11.93 4.61
N LEU A 23 -7.27 -12.70 3.93
CA LEU A 23 -7.46 -14.13 3.64
C LEU A 23 -6.64 -15.05 4.57
N THR A 24 -5.53 -14.55 5.11
CA THR A 24 -4.62 -15.34 5.94
C THR A 24 -5.07 -15.45 7.39
N GLU A 25 -5.80 -14.45 7.90
CA GLU A 25 -6.31 -14.43 9.27
C GLU A 25 -7.77 -14.90 9.34
N GLY A 26 -8.55 -14.67 8.28
CA GLY A 26 -9.82 -15.33 7.98
C GLY A 26 -10.64 -15.76 9.19
N GLU A 27 -10.94 -14.87 10.14
CA GLU A 27 -11.52 -15.22 11.45
C GLU A 27 -12.82 -16.02 11.34
N SER A 28 -13.57 -15.81 10.26
CA SER A 28 -14.83 -16.48 9.94
C SER A 28 -14.65 -17.87 9.31
N GLU A 29 -13.50 -18.14 8.71
CA GLU A 29 -13.22 -19.37 7.94
C GLU A 29 -12.21 -20.29 8.64
N LEU A 30 -11.21 -19.71 9.31
CA LEU A 30 -10.05 -20.40 9.86
C LEU A 30 -9.80 -20.11 11.35
N VAL A 31 -10.72 -19.44 12.05
CA VAL A 31 -10.67 -19.23 13.51
C VAL A 31 -9.38 -18.54 13.98
N SER A 32 -8.83 -17.60 13.15
CA SER A 32 -7.55 -16.86 13.32
C SER A 32 -6.34 -17.39 12.51
N GLY A 33 -6.56 -18.38 11.62
CA GLY A 33 -5.57 -18.77 10.60
C GLY A 33 -4.24 -19.23 11.20
N PHE A 34 -3.14 -18.54 10.86
CA PHE A 34 -1.79 -18.90 11.31
C PHE A 34 -1.46 -18.43 12.74
N ASN A 35 -2.28 -17.54 13.33
CA ASN A 35 -2.06 -17.01 14.67
C ASN A 35 -2.60 -17.92 15.78
N VAL A 36 -3.35 -18.99 15.42
CA VAL A 36 -4.09 -19.86 16.34
C VAL A 36 -3.20 -20.56 17.36
N GLU A 37 -1.95 -20.88 17.00
CA GLU A 37 -1.05 -21.66 17.85
C GLU A 37 -0.21 -20.78 18.81
N TYR A 38 -0.23 -19.46 18.64
CA TYR A 38 0.59 -18.54 19.42
C TYR A 38 -0.18 -17.93 20.59
N ALA A 39 0.36 -18.08 21.81
CA ALA A 39 -0.25 -17.51 23.02
C ALA A 39 0.54 -16.34 23.59
N GLY A 40 -0.14 -15.26 24.00
CA GLY A 40 0.41 -14.17 24.80
C GLY A 40 1.46 -13.31 24.06
N GLY A 41 2.74 -13.51 24.38
CA GLY A 41 3.84 -12.65 23.91
C GLY A 41 4.08 -12.70 22.39
N PRO A 42 4.33 -13.88 21.79
CA PRO A 42 4.50 -14.03 20.35
C PRO A 42 3.29 -13.54 19.54
N PHE A 43 2.07 -13.75 20.06
CA PHE A 43 0.85 -13.23 19.46
C PHE A 43 0.87 -11.69 19.39
N ALA A 44 1.24 -11.01 20.48
CA ALA A 44 1.35 -9.55 20.49
C ALA A 44 2.38 -9.01 19.48
N LEU A 45 3.47 -9.75 19.24
CA LEU A 45 4.48 -9.36 18.25
C LEU A 45 3.96 -9.43 16.81
N PHE A 46 3.09 -10.39 16.48
CA PHE A 46 2.45 -10.44 15.16
C PHE A 46 1.55 -9.24 14.91
N PHE A 47 0.69 -8.87 15.87
CA PHE A 47 -0.14 -7.65 15.74
C PHE A 47 0.72 -6.40 15.64
N LEU A 48 1.77 -6.29 16.45
CA LEU A 48 2.69 -5.16 16.38
C LEU A 48 3.35 -5.06 14.99
N ALA A 49 3.79 -6.18 14.44
CA ALA A 49 4.41 -6.25 13.12
C ALA A 49 3.42 -5.88 11.99
N GLU A 50 2.18 -6.37 12.04
CA GLU A 50 1.15 -6.02 11.05
C GLU A 50 0.85 -4.51 11.07
N TYR A 51 0.62 -3.92 12.24
CA TYR A 51 0.37 -2.48 12.35
C TYR A 51 1.59 -1.64 11.99
N ALA A 52 2.80 -2.09 12.33
CA ALA A 52 4.04 -1.44 11.90
C ALA A 52 4.16 -1.46 10.36
N ASN A 53 3.83 -2.58 9.71
CA ASN A 53 3.83 -2.69 8.26
C ASN A 53 2.79 -1.77 7.61
N ILE A 54 1.61 -1.61 8.20
CA ILE A 54 0.60 -0.64 7.70
C ILE A 54 1.15 0.79 7.75
N LEU A 55 1.78 1.20 8.84
CA LEU A 55 2.38 2.53 8.95
C LEU A 55 3.55 2.72 7.98
N LEU A 56 4.40 1.70 7.82
CA LEU A 56 5.51 1.72 6.89
C LEU A 56 5.04 1.83 5.44
N MET A 57 4.06 1.03 5.02
CA MET A 57 3.54 1.07 3.64
C MET A 57 2.84 2.39 3.33
N ASN A 58 2.14 2.98 4.29
CA ASN A 58 1.53 4.29 4.12
C ASN A 58 2.58 5.42 4.04
N THR A 59 3.63 5.39 4.86
CA THR A 59 4.72 6.39 4.75
C THR A 59 5.49 6.23 3.44
N LEU A 60 5.75 5.02 2.98
CA LEU A 60 6.39 4.79 1.68
C LEU A 60 5.50 5.29 0.52
N SER A 61 4.20 5.05 0.60
CA SER A 61 3.23 5.55 -0.39
C SER A 61 3.16 7.08 -0.44
N THR A 62 3.26 7.77 0.71
CA THR A 62 3.30 9.23 0.72
C THR A 62 4.60 9.77 0.11
N VAL A 63 5.74 9.15 0.38
CA VAL A 63 7.03 9.53 -0.21
C VAL A 63 7.00 9.38 -1.73
N LEU A 64 6.50 8.25 -2.24
CA LEU A 64 6.49 7.96 -3.68
C LEU A 64 5.55 8.87 -4.49
N PHE A 65 4.34 9.16 -3.98
CA PHE A 65 3.30 9.79 -4.79
C PHE A 65 2.86 11.17 -4.32
N LEU A 66 2.90 11.43 -3.01
CA LEU A 66 2.32 12.65 -2.45
C LEU A 66 3.35 13.68 -2.01
N GLY A 67 4.64 13.33 -1.95
CA GLY A 67 5.81 14.19 -1.75
C GLY A 67 5.74 15.16 -0.56
N ALA A 68 6.73 15.17 0.34
CA ALA A 68 6.80 16.24 1.34
C ALA A 68 7.36 17.53 0.71
N SER A 69 6.77 18.69 1.04
CA SER A 69 7.35 19.98 0.68
C SER A 69 8.63 20.18 1.49
N HIS A 70 9.79 19.96 0.86
CA HIS A 70 11.08 20.10 1.54
C HIS A 70 11.53 21.57 1.56
N ILE A 71 11.52 22.19 2.74
CA ILE A 71 12.05 23.53 2.97
C ILE A 71 13.33 23.36 3.83
N PRO A 72 14.54 23.55 3.26
CA PRO A 72 15.80 23.30 3.96
C PRO A 72 15.96 24.10 5.26
N ALA A 73 15.32 25.26 5.36
CA ALA A 73 15.37 26.12 6.53
C ALA A 73 14.57 25.56 7.73
N PHE A 74 13.58 24.70 7.50
CA PHE A 74 12.68 24.18 8.53
C PHE A 74 12.42 22.68 8.32
N PRO A 75 13.36 21.80 8.70
CA PRO A 75 13.22 20.36 8.51
C PRO A 75 12.03 19.79 9.28
N GLU A 76 11.68 20.35 10.44
CA GLU A 76 10.53 19.91 11.26
C GLU A 76 9.20 20.02 10.50
N LEU A 77 9.02 21.07 9.68
CA LEU A 77 7.81 21.26 8.89
C LEU A 77 7.68 20.18 7.80
N THR A 78 8.80 19.72 7.27
CA THR A 78 8.83 18.63 6.27
C THR A 78 8.37 17.31 6.90
N ALA A 79 8.85 17.02 8.12
CA ALA A 79 8.47 15.84 8.87
C ALA A 79 6.99 15.88 9.28
N MET A 80 6.51 17.04 9.73
CA MET A 80 5.09 17.23 10.07
C MET A 80 4.18 17.03 8.85
N ASN A 81 4.56 17.55 7.69
CA ASN A 81 3.82 17.36 6.44
C ASN A 81 3.79 15.87 6.02
N LEU A 82 4.93 15.18 6.11
CA LEU A 82 4.99 13.75 5.81
C LEU A 82 4.09 12.93 6.76
N MET A 83 4.19 13.17 8.07
CA MET A 83 3.42 12.43 9.08
C MET A 83 1.92 12.68 8.95
N THR A 84 1.49 13.93 8.71
CA THR A 84 0.07 14.25 8.51
C THR A 84 -0.49 13.58 7.26
N LYS A 85 0.24 13.59 6.14
CA LYS A 85 -0.16 12.86 4.93
C LYS A 85 -0.22 11.35 5.14
N ALA A 86 0.74 10.78 5.87
CA ALA A 86 0.78 9.34 6.15
C ALA A 86 -0.38 8.93 7.08
N ALA A 87 -0.70 9.76 8.07
CA ALA A 87 -1.86 9.57 8.95
C ALA A 87 -3.18 9.67 8.17
N LEU A 88 -3.29 10.57 7.19
CA LEU A 88 -4.47 10.61 6.32
C LEU A 88 -4.63 9.32 5.50
N LEU A 89 -3.55 8.78 4.94
CA LEU A 89 -3.61 7.50 4.22
C LEU A 89 -3.96 6.32 5.14
N SER A 90 -3.49 6.31 6.39
CA SER A 90 -3.87 5.27 7.35
C SER A 90 -5.33 5.35 7.79
N VAL A 91 -5.90 6.56 7.86
CA VAL A 91 -7.36 6.74 8.03
C VAL A 91 -8.13 6.15 6.84
N VAL A 92 -7.63 6.30 5.61
CA VAL A 92 -8.23 5.66 4.44
C VAL A 92 -8.16 4.12 4.53
N PHE A 93 -7.06 3.54 5.04
CA PHE A 93 -6.98 2.09 5.32
C PHE A 93 -8.11 1.63 6.27
N LEU A 94 -8.35 2.38 7.35
CA LEU A 94 -9.43 2.09 8.29
C LEU A 94 -10.82 2.24 7.64
N TRP A 95 -10.98 3.25 6.78
CA TRP A 95 -12.24 3.48 6.09
C TRP A 95 -12.56 2.39 5.05
N VAL A 96 -11.56 1.95 4.29
CA VAL A 96 -11.68 0.83 3.33
C VAL A 96 -12.08 -0.45 4.05
N ARG A 97 -11.45 -0.76 5.20
CA ARG A 97 -11.82 -1.90 6.06
C ARG A 97 -13.28 -1.84 6.49
N ALA A 98 -13.81 -0.66 6.81
CA ALA A 98 -15.19 -0.50 7.26
C ALA A 98 -16.24 -0.58 6.14
N SER A 99 -15.83 -0.33 4.89
CA SER A 99 -16.77 -0.13 3.76
C SER A 99 -16.94 -1.37 2.87
N TYR A 100 -15.89 -2.19 2.71
CA TYR A 100 -15.90 -3.28 1.73
C TYR A 100 -15.96 -4.68 2.37
N PRO A 101 -16.72 -5.62 1.78
CA PRO A 101 -16.68 -7.02 2.18
C PRO A 101 -15.37 -7.69 1.73
N ARG A 102 -15.03 -8.83 2.34
CA ARG A 102 -13.85 -9.64 1.98
C ARG A 102 -13.97 -10.20 0.55
N PHE A 103 -12.86 -10.18 -0.19
CA PHE A 103 -12.74 -10.86 -1.48
C PHE A 103 -12.36 -12.32 -1.32
N ARG A 104 -12.83 -13.18 -2.22
CA ARG A 104 -12.34 -14.56 -2.30
C ARG A 104 -10.94 -14.60 -2.95
N TYR A 105 -10.12 -15.57 -2.57
CA TYR A 105 -8.78 -15.78 -3.14
C TYR A 105 -8.77 -15.82 -4.67
N ASP A 106 -9.74 -16.50 -5.30
CA ASP A 106 -9.84 -16.55 -6.77
C ASP A 106 -10.05 -15.16 -7.41
N GLN A 107 -10.83 -14.30 -6.75
CA GLN A 107 -11.14 -12.96 -7.23
C GLN A 107 -9.92 -12.04 -7.09
N LEU A 108 -9.17 -12.19 -5.98
CA LEU A 108 -7.88 -11.52 -5.80
C LEU A 108 -6.91 -11.93 -6.91
N MET A 109 -6.77 -13.24 -7.16
CA MET A 109 -5.90 -13.76 -8.21
C MET A 109 -6.31 -13.25 -9.60
N HIS A 110 -7.61 -13.23 -9.89
CA HIS A 110 -8.15 -12.66 -11.12
C HIS A 110 -7.81 -11.17 -11.25
N LEU A 111 -7.97 -10.39 -10.18
CA LEU A 111 -7.66 -8.97 -10.16
C LEU A 111 -6.17 -8.73 -10.45
N VAL A 112 -5.27 -9.42 -9.75
CA VAL A 112 -3.83 -9.23 -9.92
C VAL A 112 -3.37 -9.66 -11.32
N TRP A 113 -3.75 -10.86 -11.77
CA TRP A 113 -3.19 -11.43 -13.00
C TRP A 113 -3.88 -10.99 -14.27
N LYS A 114 -5.22 -10.83 -14.27
CA LYS A 114 -5.95 -10.49 -15.49
C LYS A 114 -6.21 -8.99 -15.63
N SER A 115 -6.21 -8.23 -14.54
CA SER A 115 -6.46 -6.78 -14.62
C SER A 115 -5.21 -5.94 -14.37
N PHE A 116 -4.50 -6.17 -13.25
CA PHE A 116 -3.36 -5.33 -12.91
C PHE A 116 -2.15 -5.63 -13.78
N LEU A 117 -1.80 -6.89 -14.00
CA LEU A 117 -0.59 -7.26 -14.74
C LEU A 117 -0.56 -6.74 -16.20
N PRO A 118 -1.63 -6.85 -17.02
CA PRO A 118 -1.63 -6.27 -18.36
C PRO A 118 -1.52 -4.74 -18.34
N LEU A 119 -2.19 -4.09 -17.37
CA LEU A 119 -2.21 -2.64 -17.26
C LEU A 119 -0.87 -2.09 -16.77
N THR A 120 -0.23 -2.74 -15.81
CA THR A 120 1.10 -2.34 -15.31
C THR A 120 2.15 -2.50 -16.40
N LEU A 121 2.12 -3.57 -17.19
CA LEU A 121 3.02 -3.74 -18.34
C LEU A 121 2.83 -2.63 -19.38
N ALA A 122 1.57 -2.29 -19.72
CA ALA A 122 1.28 -1.18 -20.63
C ALA A 122 1.80 0.16 -20.08
N LEU A 123 1.62 0.40 -18.78
CA LEU A 123 2.11 1.62 -18.14
C LEU A 123 3.63 1.66 -18.04
N VAL A 124 4.33 0.53 -17.84
CA VAL A 124 5.79 0.47 -17.86
C VAL A 124 6.31 0.90 -19.23
N LEU A 125 5.76 0.33 -20.32
CA LEU A 125 6.13 0.74 -21.68
C LEU A 125 5.87 2.23 -21.92
N TRP A 126 4.72 2.73 -21.44
CA TRP A 126 4.38 4.15 -21.54
C TRP A 126 5.36 5.06 -20.80
N HIS A 127 5.71 4.75 -19.55
CA HIS A 127 6.61 5.57 -18.74
C HIS A 127 8.07 5.48 -19.22
N LEU A 128 8.46 4.42 -19.94
CA LEU A 128 9.76 4.35 -20.61
C LEU A 128 9.76 5.20 -21.89
N ALA A 129 8.71 5.11 -22.71
CA ALA A 129 8.65 5.80 -23.99
C ALA A 129 8.46 7.32 -23.85
N LEU A 130 7.66 7.78 -22.89
CA LEU A 130 7.27 9.18 -22.77
C LEU A 130 8.45 10.14 -22.50
N PRO A 131 9.38 9.87 -21.54
CA PRO A 131 10.55 10.72 -21.31
C PRO A 131 11.48 10.77 -22.52
N ILE A 132 11.61 9.67 -23.27
CA ILE A 132 12.42 9.61 -24.49
C ILE A 132 11.78 10.47 -25.58
N ALA A 133 10.47 10.32 -25.82
CA ALA A 133 9.75 11.06 -26.84
C ALA A 133 9.71 12.58 -26.59
N LEU A 134 9.62 12.99 -25.32
CA LEU A 134 9.60 14.39 -24.92
C LEU A 134 11.01 14.97 -24.66
N ALA A 135 12.08 14.21 -24.92
CA ALA A 135 13.46 14.58 -24.60
C ALA A 135 13.64 15.06 -23.13
N GLY A 136 12.86 14.50 -22.21
CA GLY A 136 12.77 14.86 -20.80
C GLY A 136 13.33 13.77 -19.89
N LEU A 137 14.45 13.15 -20.26
CA LEU A 137 15.11 12.16 -19.40
C LEU A 137 15.57 12.85 -18.11
N PRO A 138 15.25 12.30 -16.92
CA PRO A 138 15.73 12.85 -15.67
C PRO A 138 17.26 12.75 -15.59
N PRO A 139 17.95 13.73 -14.97
CA PRO A 139 19.38 13.66 -14.78
C PRO A 139 19.74 12.47 -13.88
N GLN A 140 20.80 11.75 -14.22
CA GLN A 140 21.28 10.56 -13.49
C GLN A 140 22.02 10.89 -12.18
N LEU A 141 21.85 12.11 -11.65
CA LEU A 141 22.59 12.60 -10.47
C LEU A 141 22.63 11.59 -9.34
#